data_AF-A7UW74-F1
#
_entry.id   AF-A7UW74-F1
#
_cell.length_a   1.000
_cell.length_b   1.000
_cell.length_c   1.000
_cell.angle_alpha   90.00
_cell.angle_beta   90.00
_cell.angle_gamma   90.00
#
_symmetry.space_group_name_H-M   'P 1'
#
loop_
_entity.id
_entity.type
_entity.pdbx_description
1 polymer ?
#
loop_
_entity_poly.entity_id
_entity_poly.type
_entity_poly.pdbx_seq_one_letter_code
_entity_poly.pdbx_strand_id
1 'polypeptide(L)'
;MQLPANLLTLLLSSSLFTLITATPIATPSKQSASKTNPINSSIPAWTDPNTTNHIHTETETETDPSDPAIAFFSSLPPPSSPPNSSSSSSPNPSSPSTTGLTKRSSGNNKDHCRGGGYFNATSPGSPLVDDCKVIIQNISPRGGTWHYMSGTQRTLVRHGSCALGIESTPDVPKGLQTLVGDLDISEWIQRSIDRYQWKGKVGSYGDTQCVSQTFKGDEYTLRWGLYHS
;
A
#
# COMPACT_ATOMS: atom_id res chain seq x y z
N MET A 1 9.90 -22.80 59.32
CA MET A 1 10.28 -24.05 60.04
C MET A 1 9.79 -25.21 59.18
N GLN A 2 10.52 -26.25 58.77
CA GLN A 2 11.93 -26.64 58.74
C GLN A 2 11.90 -27.93 57.88
N LEU A 3 12.76 -28.09 56.87
CA LEU A 3 12.98 -29.38 56.19
C LEU A 3 13.74 -30.36 57.10
N PRO A 4 13.68 -31.67 56.84
CA PRO A 4 14.87 -32.35 56.24
C PRO A 4 14.46 -33.35 55.14
N ALA A 5 15.16 -33.54 54.02
CA ALA A 5 16.57 -33.84 53.74
C ALA A 5 16.98 -35.31 54.04
N ASN A 6 16.92 -36.15 52.99
CA ASN A 6 17.71 -37.38 52.76
C ASN A 6 18.23 -37.23 51.32
N LEU A 7 19.51 -37.04 50.97
CA LEU A 7 20.84 -37.53 51.37
C LEU A 7 21.31 -38.75 50.54
N LEU A 8 22.26 -38.44 49.64
CA LEU A 8 23.36 -39.26 49.06
C LEU A 8 23.00 -40.46 48.16
N THR A 9 23.65 -40.77 47.02
CA THR A 9 25.09 -40.73 46.64
C THR A 9 25.24 -40.71 45.10
N LEU A 10 26.08 -39.81 44.54
CA LEU A 10 27.37 -40.03 43.87
C LEU A 10 27.44 -41.07 42.73
N LEU A 11 27.86 -40.63 41.54
CA LEU A 11 29.06 -41.15 40.86
C LEU A 11 29.59 -40.14 39.80
N LEU A 12 30.90 -39.93 39.88
CA LEU A 12 31.73 -39.11 39.00
C LEU A 12 32.00 -39.86 37.68
N SER A 13 32.17 -39.12 36.59
CA SER A 13 33.33 -39.34 35.72
C SER A 13 33.60 -38.13 34.81
N SER A 14 34.73 -37.51 35.08
CA SER A 14 35.42 -36.49 34.30
C SER A 14 35.90 -37.02 32.95
N SER A 15 35.84 -36.19 31.91
CA SER A 15 36.77 -36.24 30.78
C SER A 15 36.88 -34.85 30.16
N LEU A 16 37.98 -34.18 30.49
CA LEU A 16 38.57 -33.10 29.70
C LEU A 16 39.30 -33.75 28.52
N PHE A 17 39.08 -33.29 27.29
CA PHE A 17 40.16 -33.05 26.32
C PHE A 17 39.67 -32.15 25.18
N THR A 18 40.33 -31.01 25.07
CA THR A 18 40.27 -30.01 23.99
C THR A 18 40.85 -30.56 22.69
N LEU A 19 40.29 -30.16 21.54
CA LEU A 19 41.11 -29.79 20.38
C LEU A 19 40.39 -28.72 19.54
N ILE A 20 41.05 -27.57 19.41
CA ILE A 20 40.71 -26.48 18.51
C ILE A 20 41.32 -26.81 17.15
N THR A 21 40.52 -26.86 16.09
CA THR A 21 41.01 -26.77 14.72
C THR A 21 40.31 -25.63 14.00
N ALA A 22 41.00 -24.49 13.96
CA ALA A 22 40.71 -23.42 13.04
C ALA A 22 41.28 -23.77 11.66
N THR A 23 40.47 -23.67 10.62
CA THR A 23 40.65 -22.72 9.51
C THR A 23 39.65 -23.01 8.37
N PRO A 24 38.96 -22.00 7.83
CA PRO A 24 38.18 -22.10 6.61
C PRO A 24 39.06 -21.78 5.38
N ILE A 25 39.00 -22.63 4.35
CA ILE A 25 39.53 -22.31 3.01
C ILE A 25 38.33 -22.31 2.07
N ALA A 26 37.72 -21.14 1.90
CA ALA A 26 36.84 -20.85 0.78
C ALA A 26 37.64 -20.05 -0.26
N THR A 27 37.69 -20.57 -1.48
CA THR A 27 38.39 -20.05 -2.65
C THR A 27 37.82 -18.70 -3.11
N PRO A 28 38.62 -17.86 -3.79
CA PRO A 28 38.29 -16.47 -4.07
C PRO A 28 37.34 -16.35 -5.26
N SER A 29 36.19 -15.72 -5.03
CA SER A 29 35.35 -15.19 -6.10
C SER A 29 35.99 -13.92 -6.66
N LYS A 30 36.06 -13.84 -7.99
CA LYS A 30 36.63 -12.73 -8.75
C LYS A 30 35.97 -11.40 -8.37
N GLN A 31 36.72 -10.51 -7.70
CA GLN A 31 36.44 -9.08 -7.75
C GLN A 31 36.96 -8.54 -9.09
N SER A 32 36.05 -8.00 -9.90
CA SER A 32 36.41 -7.04 -10.94
C SER A 32 35.98 -5.65 -10.47
N ALA A 33 37.01 -4.84 -10.24
CA ALA A 33 37.10 -3.38 -10.21
C ALA A 33 35.81 -2.55 -10.03
N SER A 34 35.86 -1.81 -8.93
CA SER A 34 35.28 -0.48 -8.73
C SER A 34 35.28 0.39 -9.99
N LYS A 35 34.09 0.87 -10.34
CA LYS A 35 33.90 2.18 -10.97
C LYS A 35 32.80 2.89 -10.19
N THR A 36 33.22 3.78 -9.30
CA THR A 36 32.41 4.93 -8.87
C THR A 36 31.83 5.60 -10.11
N ASN A 37 30.51 5.62 -10.21
CA ASN A 37 29.79 6.54 -11.09
C ASN A 37 28.67 7.20 -10.28
N PRO A 38 28.47 8.51 -10.43
CA PRO A 38 27.60 9.30 -9.59
C PRO A 38 26.14 8.87 -9.73
N ILE A 39 25.42 9.01 -8.63
CA ILE A 39 23.96 8.88 -8.53
C ILE A 39 23.35 9.81 -9.59
N ASN A 40 22.91 9.24 -10.70
CA ASN A 40 22.00 9.91 -11.62
C ASN A 40 20.59 9.44 -11.25
N SER A 41 19.87 10.27 -10.49
CA SER A 41 18.45 10.07 -10.20
C SER A 41 17.64 10.36 -11.45
N SER A 42 17.58 9.38 -12.35
CA SER A 42 16.72 9.45 -13.52
C SER A 42 15.32 8.96 -13.15
N ILE A 43 14.52 9.88 -12.61
CA ILE A 43 13.06 9.80 -12.63
C ILE A 43 12.65 9.71 -14.11
N PRO A 44 11.88 8.70 -14.57
CA PRO A 44 11.21 8.83 -15.85
C PRO A 44 10.02 9.78 -15.65
N ALA A 45 10.30 11.07 -15.83
CA ALA A 45 9.27 12.07 -16.10
C ALA A 45 8.58 11.67 -17.41
N TRP A 46 7.28 11.40 -17.35
CA TRP A 46 6.47 11.35 -18.56
C TRP A 46 6.20 12.80 -18.97
N THR A 47 7.02 13.32 -19.86
CA THR A 47 6.73 14.50 -20.67
C THR A 47 5.75 14.10 -21.76
N ASP A 48 4.49 14.51 -21.63
CA ASP A 48 3.60 14.66 -22.79
C ASP A 48 3.93 15.99 -23.50
N PRO A 49 4.05 16.03 -24.84
CA PRO A 49 4.47 17.22 -25.57
C PRO A 49 3.35 18.27 -25.77
N ASN A 50 2.25 18.26 -25.01
CA ASN A 50 1.18 19.26 -25.21
C ASN A 50 0.39 19.67 -23.96
N THR A 51 1.04 19.78 -22.80
CA THR A 51 0.43 20.50 -21.67
C THR A 51 1.45 21.46 -21.08
N THR A 52 1.12 22.74 -21.10
CA THR A 52 1.88 23.82 -20.45
C THR A 52 2.20 23.44 -19.02
N ASN A 53 3.47 23.09 -18.79
CA ASN A 53 4.03 22.71 -17.51
C ASN A 53 4.06 23.92 -16.57
N HIS A 54 3.11 24.00 -15.65
CA HIS A 54 3.39 24.55 -14.33
C HIS A 54 3.96 23.43 -13.47
N ILE A 55 5.29 23.43 -13.38
CA ILE A 55 6.07 22.60 -12.45
C ILE A 55 5.79 23.14 -11.04
N HIS A 56 4.97 22.46 -10.25
CA HIS A 56 4.97 22.62 -8.80
C HIS A 56 6.06 21.73 -8.22
N THR A 57 7.27 22.28 -8.12
CA THR A 57 8.27 21.80 -7.16
C THR A 57 7.87 22.39 -5.81
N GLU A 58 6.96 21.73 -5.10
CA GLU A 58 6.63 22.13 -3.73
C GLU A 58 7.61 21.48 -2.77
N THR A 59 8.47 22.35 -2.23
CA THR A 59 9.18 22.13 -0.99
C THR A 59 8.14 21.88 0.10
N GLU A 60 8.27 20.75 0.80
CA GLU A 60 7.40 20.35 1.91
C GLU A 60 7.19 21.53 2.88
N THR A 61 5.94 21.95 3.08
CA THR A 61 5.19 22.10 4.36
C THR A 61 4.00 23.06 4.16
N GLU A 62 3.17 22.87 3.13
CA GLU A 62 1.84 23.49 3.13
C GLU A 62 0.87 22.52 2.47
N THR A 63 0.04 21.88 3.29
CA THR A 63 -1.02 21.01 2.79
C THR A 63 -2.06 21.95 2.21
N ASP A 64 -2.08 22.14 0.88
CA ASP A 64 -3.06 23.00 0.20
C ASP A 64 -4.47 22.57 0.62
N PRO A 65 -5.22 23.39 1.37
CA PRO A 65 -6.54 23.02 1.87
C PRO A 65 -7.57 22.80 0.76
N SER A 66 -7.23 23.15 -0.50
CA SER A 66 -8.05 22.89 -1.68
C SER A 66 -7.80 21.53 -2.34
N ASP A 67 -6.87 20.70 -1.83
CA ASP A 67 -6.67 19.35 -2.34
C ASP A 67 -7.98 18.54 -2.16
N PRO A 68 -8.61 18.07 -3.27
CA PRO A 68 -9.86 17.30 -3.20
C PRO A 68 -9.68 16.00 -2.41
N ALA A 69 -8.46 15.49 -2.31
CA ALA A 69 -8.13 14.39 -1.45
C ALA A 69 -8.42 14.77 0.02
N ILE A 70 -7.89 15.90 0.51
CA ILE A 70 -8.07 16.34 1.91
C ILE A 70 -9.54 16.50 2.26
N ALA A 71 -10.29 17.15 1.37
CA ALA A 71 -11.73 17.30 1.54
C ALA A 71 -12.45 15.94 1.61
N PHE A 72 -12.09 15.01 0.73
CA PHE A 72 -12.69 13.68 0.71
C PHE A 72 -12.42 12.93 2.01
N PHE A 73 -11.15 12.77 2.42
CA PHE A 73 -10.80 11.96 3.59
C PHE A 73 -11.27 12.59 4.91
N SER A 74 -11.27 13.93 5.00
CA SER A 74 -11.84 14.64 6.15
C SER A 74 -13.36 14.44 6.28
N SER A 75 -14.06 14.12 5.18
CA SER A 75 -15.50 13.83 5.20
C SER A 75 -15.84 12.39 5.55
N LEU A 76 -14.84 11.49 5.59
CA LEU A 76 -15.06 10.08 5.85
C LEU A 76 -15.29 9.81 7.34
N PRO A 77 -16.06 8.77 7.69
CA PRO A 77 -16.14 8.29 9.07
C PRO A 77 -14.76 7.88 9.58
N PRO A 78 -14.47 8.01 10.89
CA PRO A 78 -13.19 7.59 11.42
C PRO A 78 -13.02 6.06 11.27
N PRO A 79 -11.78 5.56 11.10
CA PRO A 79 -11.49 4.15 10.79
C PRO A 79 -12.06 3.11 11.78
N SER A 80 -12.39 3.52 13.01
CA SER A 80 -12.92 2.67 14.07
C SER A 80 -14.45 2.64 14.18
N SER A 81 -15.17 3.39 13.35
CA SER A 81 -16.64 3.36 13.38
C SER A 81 -17.15 2.17 12.57
N PRO A 82 -17.97 1.26 13.14
CA PRO A 82 -18.71 0.31 12.32
C PRO A 82 -19.55 1.11 11.30
N PRO A 83 -19.63 0.67 10.03
CA PRO A 83 -20.40 1.39 9.03
C PRO A 83 -21.83 1.54 9.52
N ASN A 84 -22.30 2.78 9.66
CA ASN A 84 -23.68 3.06 10.02
C ASN A 84 -24.56 2.53 8.87
N SER A 85 -25.20 1.38 9.08
CA SER A 85 -26.04 0.67 8.11
C SER A 85 -27.35 1.39 7.74
N SER A 86 -27.43 2.71 7.88
CA SER A 86 -28.69 3.47 7.81
C SER A 86 -28.87 4.32 6.55
N SER A 87 -28.04 4.17 5.51
CA SER A 87 -28.38 4.67 4.17
C SER A 87 -28.91 3.52 3.31
N SER A 88 -30.23 3.42 3.22
CA SER A 88 -30.94 2.56 2.29
C SER A 88 -30.71 3.02 0.84
N SER A 89 -29.54 2.76 0.29
CA SER A 89 -29.37 2.64 -1.15
C SER A 89 -29.36 1.16 -1.46
N SER A 90 -30.51 0.67 -1.94
CA SER A 90 -30.72 -0.72 -2.33
C SER A 90 -29.51 -1.26 -3.11
N PRO A 91 -28.90 -2.38 -2.71
CA PRO A 91 -27.85 -3.00 -3.52
C PRO A 91 -28.44 -3.33 -4.88
N ASN A 92 -27.71 -2.97 -5.94
CA ASN A 92 -28.05 -3.33 -7.30
C ASN A 92 -28.11 -4.88 -7.37
N PRO A 93 -29.21 -5.52 -7.82
CA PRO A 93 -29.40 -6.97 -7.80
C PRO A 93 -28.61 -7.70 -8.90
N SER A 94 -27.38 -7.27 -9.18
CA SER A 94 -26.52 -7.87 -10.19
C SER A 94 -25.06 -7.70 -9.81
N SER A 95 -24.66 -8.30 -8.68
CA SER A 95 -23.25 -8.61 -8.45
C SER A 95 -23.01 -10.04 -8.95
N PRO A 96 -22.50 -10.25 -10.18
CA PRO A 96 -21.74 -11.46 -10.42
C PRO A 96 -20.56 -11.45 -9.44
N SER A 97 -20.35 -12.56 -8.73
CA SER A 97 -19.10 -12.79 -8.02
C SER A 97 -17.96 -12.65 -9.02
N THR A 98 -17.15 -11.59 -8.91
CA THR A 98 -15.99 -11.35 -9.77
C THR A 98 -14.88 -12.36 -9.44
N THR A 99 -15.08 -13.60 -9.86
CA THR A 99 -14.00 -14.51 -10.24
C THR A 99 -13.43 -13.97 -11.55
N GLY A 100 -12.66 -12.87 -11.51
CA GLY A 100 -12.46 -12.10 -12.75
C GLY A 100 -11.28 -11.13 -12.84
N LEU A 101 -10.59 -10.79 -11.76
CA LEU A 101 -9.16 -10.49 -11.89
C LEU A 101 -8.46 -11.83 -11.70
N THR A 102 -8.49 -12.66 -12.75
CA THR A 102 -7.48 -13.70 -12.86
C THR A 102 -6.17 -12.97 -12.72
N LYS A 103 -5.46 -13.24 -11.62
CA LYS A 103 -4.10 -12.80 -11.35
C LYS A 103 -3.31 -13.05 -12.62
N ARG A 104 -3.27 -12.08 -13.53
CA ARG A 104 -2.48 -12.17 -14.75
C ARG A 104 -1.08 -12.14 -14.20
N SER A 105 -0.48 -13.31 -14.10
CA SER A 105 0.88 -13.54 -13.64
C SER A 105 1.86 -13.01 -14.69
N SER A 106 1.67 -11.77 -15.15
CA SER A 106 2.75 -10.99 -15.73
C SER A 106 3.70 -10.74 -14.56
N GLY A 107 4.96 -11.17 -14.67
CA GLY A 107 5.94 -11.12 -13.57
C GLY A 107 6.21 -9.71 -12.99
N ASN A 108 5.57 -8.69 -13.55
CA ASN A 108 5.72 -7.29 -13.20
C ASN A 108 4.64 -6.79 -12.23
N ASN A 109 3.52 -7.49 -12.07
CA ASN A 109 2.41 -7.05 -11.22
C ASN A 109 2.81 -7.10 -9.74
N LYS A 110 2.52 -6.03 -8.99
CA LYS A 110 2.89 -5.86 -7.58
C LYS A 110 1.64 -5.76 -6.71
N ASP A 111 1.66 -6.52 -5.63
CA ASP A 111 0.65 -6.59 -4.57
C ASP A 111 1.44 -6.43 -3.27
N HIS A 112 1.24 -5.27 -2.63
CA HIS A 112 1.95 -4.83 -1.44
C HIS A 112 0.98 -4.61 -0.27
N CYS A 113 -0.32 -4.68 -0.53
CA CYS A 113 -1.36 -4.42 0.44
C CYS A 113 -2.31 -5.61 0.57
N ARG A 114 -2.62 -5.97 1.80
CA ARG A 114 -3.48 -7.10 2.13
C ARG A 114 -4.72 -6.63 2.87
N GLY A 115 -5.79 -7.40 2.64
CA GLY A 115 -7.09 -7.05 3.17
C GLY A 115 -7.62 -5.73 2.58
N GLY A 116 -8.86 -5.42 2.94
CA GLY A 116 -9.50 -4.23 2.43
C GLY A 116 -10.92 -4.12 2.96
N GLY A 117 -11.16 -3.13 3.80
CA GLY A 117 -12.50 -2.60 3.96
C GLY A 117 -12.96 -2.04 2.61
N TYR A 118 -14.23 -2.25 2.27
CA TYR A 118 -14.86 -1.60 1.14
C TYR A 118 -16.12 -0.95 1.67
N PHE A 119 -16.17 0.37 1.59
CA PHE A 119 -17.28 1.17 2.07
C PHE A 119 -17.78 2.06 0.95
N ASN A 120 -19.10 2.15 0.83
CA ASN A 120 -19.75 2.95 -0.19
C ASN A 120 -19.58 4.44 0.14
N ALA A 121 -19.08 5.21 -0.83
CA ALA A 121 -19.10 6.67 -0.82
C ALA A 121 -19.57 7.25 -2.16
N THR A 122 -20.31 6.46 -2.94
CA THR A 122 -20.85 6.90 -4.23
C THR A 122 -21.92 7.97 -4.02
N SER A 123 -21.77 9.08 -4.71
CA SER A 123 -22.67 10.23 -4.70
C SER A 123 -22.79 10.83 -6.11
N PRO A 124 -23.71 11.78 -6.35
CA PRO A 124 -23.73 12.54 -7.60
C PRO A 124 -22.42 13.27 -7.92
N GLY A 125 -21.64 13.61 -6.89
CA GLY A 125 -20.31 14.23 -7.02
C GLY A 125 -19.17 13.25 -7.25
N SER A 126 -19.42 11.94 -7.28
CA SER A 126 -18.39 10.93 -7.49
C SER A 126 -17.83 10.93 -8.93
N PRO A 127 -16.60 10.41 -9.13
CA PRO A 127 -15.98 10.31 -10.45
C PRO A 127 -16.73 9.35 -11.38
N LEU A 128 -16.49 9.49 -12.67
CA LEU A 128 -17.03 8.60 -13.70
C LEU A 128 -16.35 7.22 -13.65
N VAL A 129 -17.15 6.17 -13.78
CA VAL A 129 -16.67 4.78 -13.84
C VAL A 129 -15.69 4.57 -15.01
N ASP A 130 -15.96 5.20 -16.15
CA ASP A 130 -15.13 5.04 -17.34
C ASP A 130 -13.73 5.66 -17.15
N ASP A 131 -13.65 6.82 -16.50
CA ASP A 131 -12.37 7.44 -16.15
C ASP A 131 -11.56 6.53 -15.20
N CYS A 132 -12.22 5.93 -14.22
CA CYS A 132 -11.56 5.00 -13.30
C CYS A 132 -11.06 3.72 -14.00
N LYS A 133 -11.78 3.22 -15.01
CA LYS A 133 -11.32 2.07 -15.81
C LYS A 133 -10.07 2.39 -16.62
N VAL A 134 -9.90 3.63 -17.09
CA VAL A 134 -8.69 4.03 -17.80
C VAL A 134 -7.46 3.97 -16.89
N ILE A 135 -7.59 4.28 -15.59
CA ILE A 135 -6.51 4.08 -14.62
C ILE A 135 -6.06 2.62 -14.61
N ILE A 136 -6.99 1.67 -14.47
CA ILE A 136 -6.70 0.22 -14.49
C ILE A 136 -5.97 -0.16 -15.78
N GLN A 137 -6.46 0.32 -16.93
CA GLN A 137 -5.87 0.04 -18.25
C GLN A 137 -4.45 0.58 -18.39
N ASN A 138 -4.15 1.72 -17.78
CA ASN A 138 -2.83 2.34 -17.84
C ASN A 138 -1.79 1.61 -16.95
N ILE A 139 -2.21 1.14 -15.77
CA ILE A 139 -1.27 0.55 -14.80
C ILE A 139 -1.12 -0.97 -14.93
N SER A 140 -2.21 -1.70 -15.23
CA SER A 140 -2.20 -3.17 -15.24
C SER A 140 -1.19 -3.80 -16.22
N PRO A 141 -0.96 -3.26 -17.44
CA PRO A 141 0.01 -3.84 -18.37
C PRO A 141 1.47 -3.52 -18.01
N ARG A 142 1.68 -2.42 -17.29
CA ARG A 142 3.01 -1.82 -17.05
C ARG A 142 3.57 -2.22 -15.68
N GLY A 143 2.69 -2.61 -14.77
CA GLY A 143 3.01 -2.77 -13.35
C GLY A 143 3.28 -1.42 -12.69
N GLY A 144 3.56 -1.44 -11.39
CA GLY A 144 3.95 -0.24 -10.68
C GLY A 144 4.14 -0.47 -9.19
N THR A 145 4.90 0.41 -8.56
CA THR A 145 4.95 0.52 -7.11
C THR A 145 5.00 1.99 -6.75
N TRP A 146 4.05 2.40 -5.92
CA TRP A 146 3.93 3.72 -5.36
C TRP A 146 4.50 3.69 -3.95
N HIS A 147 5.34 4.67 -3.64
CA HIS A 147 5.90 4.85 -2.32
C HIS A 147 5.08 5.90 -1.59
N TYR A 148 4.53 5.53 -0.45
CA TYR A 148 3.77 6.43 0.40
C TYR A 148 4.53 6.67 1.70
N MET A 149 4.79 7.94 2.06
CA MET A 149 5.24 8.29 3.41
C MET A 149 4.03 8.61 4.30
N SER A 150 3.92 7.95 5.44
CA SER A 150 2.86 8.20 6.42
C SER A 150 2.95 9.61 7.02
N GLY A 151 1.80 10.15 7.43
CA GLY A 151 1.68 11.45 8.07
C GLY A 151 1.19 12.58 7.16
N THR A 152 1.15 12.37 5.86
CA THR A 152 0.52 13.29 4.89
C THR A 152 -0.34 12.49 3.95
N GLN A 153 -1.52 12.98 3.64
CA GLN A 153 -2.34 12.40 2.59
C GLN A 153 -1.75 12.67 1.21
N ARG A 154 -1.93 11.74 0.25
CA ARG A 154 -1.54 11.96 -1.16
C ARG A 154 -2.47 11.28 -2.15
N THR A 155 -2.59 11.89 -3.33
CA THR A 155 -3.12 11.24 -4.55
C THR A 155 -2.06 10.29 -5.13
N LEU A 156 -2.42 9.02 -5.37
CA LEU A 156 -1.53 8.02 -5.98
C LEU A 156 -1.63 7.99 -7.50
N VAL A 157 -2.86 8.03 -8.01
CA VAL A 157 -3.18 7.97 -9.44
C VAL A 157 -4.39 8.84 -9.74
N ARG A 158 -4.43 9.38 -10.95
CA ARG A 158 -5.52 10.23 -11.44
C ARG A 158 -5.69 10.06 -12.94
N HIS A 159 -6.94 10.06 -13.40
CA HIS A 159 -7.30 10.20 -14.81
C HIS A 159 -8.72 10.77 -14.92
N GLY A 160 -8.91 11.77 -15.78
CA GLY A 160 -10.21 12.43 -15.95
C GLY A 160 -10.74 12.95 -14.61
N SER A 161 -11.98 12.58 -14.28
CA SER A 161 -12.61 12.88 -12.99
C SER A 161 -12.14 11.96 -11.85
N CYS A 162 -11.52 10.81 -12.14
CA CYS A 162 -11.20 9.80 -11.16
C CYS A 162 -9.82 10.00 -10.53
N ALA A 163 -9.77 10.06 -9.21
CA ALA A 163 -8.53 9.99 -8.43
C ALA A 163 -8.62 8.91 -7.35
N LEU A 164 -7.48 8.26 -7.11
CA LEU A 164 -7.29 7.38 -5.97
C LEU A 164 -6.16 7.92 -5.10
N GLY A 165 -6.44 8.07 -3.82
CA GLY A 165 -5.51 8.58 -2.83
C GLY A 165 -5.38 7.67 -1.63
N ILE A 166 -4.43 8.01 -0.76
CA ILE A 166 -4.09 7.24 0.42
C ILE A 166 -3.66 8.16 1.57
N GLU A 167 -3.97 7.74 2.79
CA GLU A 167 -3.48 8.32 4.03
C GLU A 167 -3.14 7.24 5.07
N SER A 168 -2.33 7.60 6.06
CA SER A 168 -2.08 6.78 7.25
C SER A 168 -3.22 6.91 8.25
N THR A 169 -3.66 5.79 8.85
CA THR A 169 -4.59 5.86 9.99
C THR A 169 -3.91 6.48 11.23
N PRO A 170 -4.66 6.99 12.22
CA PRO A 170 -4.09 7.74 13.35
C PRO A 170 -3.07 6.97 14.20
N ASP A 171 -3.12 5.64 14.19
CA ASP A 171 -2.24 4.73 14.92
C ASP A 171 -0.90 4.47 14.22
N VAL A 172 -0.75 4.87 12.95
CA VAL A 172 0.49 4.67 12.20
C VAL A 172 1.47 5.80 12.48
N PRO A 173 2.72 5.49 12.91
CA PRO A 173 3.77 6.50 13.09
C PRO A 173 4.00 7.30 11.82
N LYS A 174 4.26 8.61 11.94
CA LYS A 174 4.59 9.49 10.80
C LYS A 174 5.99 9.16 10.25
N GLY A 175 6.20 9.41 8.96
CA GLY A 175 7.50 9.22 8.31
C GLY A 175 7.86 7.76 7.98
N LEU A 176 6.90 6.84 8.06
CA LEU A 176 7.06 5.46 7.61
C LEU A 176 6.81 5.37 6.11
N GLN A 177 7.72 4.71 5.40
CA GLN A 177 7.54 4.42 4.00
C GLN A 177 6.79 3.10 3.84
N THR A 178 5.65 3.12 3.15
CA THR A 178 4.88 1.95 2.76
C THR A 178 4.78 1.85 1.24
N LEU A 179 4.43 0.67 0.75
CA LEU A 179 4.29 0.39 -0.67
C LEU A 179 2.85 0.12 -1.04
N VAL A 180 2.44 0.62 -2.20
CA VAL A 180 1.20 0.25 -2.88
C VAL A 180 1.56 -0.22 -4.28
N GLY A 181 1.02 -1.33 -4.71
CA GLY A 181 1.26 -1.95 -6.01
C GLY A 181 0.16 -1.67 -7.02
N ASP A 182 0.42 -2.03 -8.28
CA ASP A 182 -0.58 -1.90 -9.36
C ASP A 182 -1.78 -2.84 -9.17
N LEU A 183 -1.57 -4.02 -8.58
CA LEU A 183 -2.67 -4.93 -8.26
C LEU A 183 -3.55 -4.35 -7.16
N ASP A 184 -2.97 -3.71 -6.16
CA ASP A 184 -3.69 -3.08 -5.04
C ASP A 184 -4.64 -2.01 -5.59
N ILE A 185 -4.10 -1.07 -6.38
CA ILE A 185 -4.88 0.02 -7.00
C ILE A 185 -5.95 -0.54 -7.94
N SER A 186 -5.59 -1.49 -8.81
CA SER A 186 -6.51 -2.06 -9.79
C SER A 186 -7.67 -2.79 -9.09
N GLU A 187 -7.36 -3.51 -8.02
CA GLU A 187 -8.35 -4.24 -7.24
C GLU A 187 -9.27 -3.31 -6.45
N TRP A 188 -8.73 -2.26 -5.82
CA TRP A 188 -9.55 -1.26 -5.13
C TRP A 188 -10.54 -0.59 -6.08
N ILE A 189 -10.09 -0.17 -7.26
CA ILE A 189 -10.98 0.44 -8.27
C ILE A 189 -12.01 -0.57 -8.77
N GLN A 190 -11.58 -1.76 -9.21
CA GLN A 190 -12.48 -2.74 -9.81
C GLN A 190 -13.54 -3.21 -8.83
N ARG A 191 -13.16 -3.57 -7.59
CA ARG A 191 -14.14 -4.01 -6.58
C ARG A 191 -15.11 -2.89 -6.19
N SER A 192 -14.66 -1.64 -6.23
CA SER A 192 -15.53 -0.49 -5.93
C SER A 192 -16.56 -0.26 -7.03
N ILE A 193 -16.16 -0.41 -8.30
CA ILE A 193 -17.10 -0.40 -9.44
C ILE A 193 -18.10 -1.54 -9.30
N ASP A 194 -17.63 -2.76 -9.04
CA ASP A 194 -18.48 -3.95 -8.96
C ASP A 194 -19.54 -3.84 -7.84
N ARG A 195 -19.20 -3.19 -6.73
CA ARG A 195 -20.06 -3.09 -5.53
C ARG A 195 -20.91 -1.83 -5.48
N TYR A 196 -20.35 -0.69 -5.89
CA TYR A 196 -20.88 0.63 -5.54
C TYR A 196 -21.11 1.54 -6.74
N GLN A 197 -20.89 1.09 -7.98
CA GLN A 197 -21.24 1.92 -9.12
C GLN A 197 -22.74 2.27 -9.11
N TRP A 198 -23.05 3.52 -9.43
CA TRP A 198 -24.41 4.00 -9.55
C TRP A 198 -24.46 5.13 -10.57
N LYS A 199 -25.33 5.00 -11.58
CA LYS A 199 -25.51 5.98 -12.67
C LYS A 199 -24.19 6.41 -13.35
N GLY A 200 -23.32 5.44 -13.62
CA GLY A 200 -22.02 5.69 -14.28
C GLY A 200 -20.98 6.38 -13.39
N LYS A 201 -21.24 6.53 -12.08
CA LYS A 201 -20.33 7.09 -11.09
C LYS A 201 -19.97 6.09 -10.02
N VAL A 202 -18.82 6.26 -9.37
CA VAL A 202 -18.37 5.38 -8.29
C VAL A 202 -17.54 6.16 -7.27
N GLY A 203 -17.83 6.00 -5.98
CA GLY A 203 -17.04 6.52 -4.89
C GLY A 203 -16.94 5.48 -3.79
N SER A 204 -15.77 5.36 -3.17
CA SER A 204 -15.54 4.32 -2.17
C SER A 204 -14.29 4.62 -1.37
N TYR A 205 -14.18 4.01 -0.21
CA TYR A 205 -12.97 4.04 0.60
C TYR A 205 -12.81 2.73 1.36
N GLY A 206 -11.66 2.58 1.99
CA GLY A 206 -11.35 1.39 2.77
C GLY A 206 -10.09 1.52 3.58
N ASP A 207 -9.97 0.65 4.58
CA ASP A 207 -8.73 0.45 5.32
C ASP A 207 -8.07 -0.85 4.86
N THR A 208 -6.75 -0.84 4.72
CA THR A 208 -5.93 -1.94 4.19
C THR A 208 -4.60 -2.00 4.94
N GLN A 209 -3.92 -3.14 4.94
CA GLN A 209 -2.61 -3.28 5.57
C GLN A 209 -1.54 -3.34 4.48
N CYS A 210 -0.60 -2.40 4.45
CA CYS A 210 0.44 -2.36 3.42
C CYS A 210 1.83 -2.55 4.02
N VAL A 211 2.70 -3.25 3.28
CA VAL A 211 4.08 -3.52 3.71
C VAL A 211 4.88 -2.24 3.90
N SER A 212 5.68 -2.19 4.97
CA SER A 212 6.65 -1.12 5.21
C SER A 212 8.00 -1.42 4.56
N GLN A 213 8.61 -0.40 3.95
CA GLN A 213 10.02 -0.42 3.58
C GLN A 213 10.93 0.02 4.73
N THR A 214 10.43 0.86 5.64
CA THR A 214 11.19 1.34 6.81
C THR A 214 11.48 0.19 7.77
N PHE A 215 10.46 -0.61 8.10
CA PHE A 215 10.59 -1.79 8.95
C PHE A 215 10.22 -3.04 8.16
N LYS A 216 11.23 -3.74 7.63
CA LYS A 216 11.03 -4.88 6.74
C LYS A 216 10.26 -6.00 7.45
N GLY A 217 9.11 -6.37 6.90
CA GLY A 217 8.25 -7.43 7.42
C GLY A 217 7.04 -6.93 8.21
N ASP A 218 6.99 -5.63 8.54
CA ASP A 218 5.83 -5.03 9.16
C ASP A 218 4.81 -4.57 8.11
N GLU A 219 3.52 -4.66 8.48
CA GLU A 219 2.41 -4.12 7.72
C GLU A 219 1.72 -3.04 8.57
N TYR A 220 1.30 -1.93 7.95
CA TYR A 220 0.63 -0.83 8.63
C TYR A 220 -0.70 -0.53 7.99
N THR A 221 -1.69 -0.17 8.82
CA THR A 221 -3.03 0.18 8.33
C THR A 221 -3.01 1.52 7.63
N LEU A 222 -3.38 1.53 6.37
CA LEU A 222 -3.58 2.73 5.57
C LEU A 222 -5.04 2.82 5.17
N ARG A 223 -5.50 4.04 4.95
CA ARG A 223 -6.82 4.32 4.40
C ARG A 223 -6.67 4.77 2.96
N TRP A 224 -7.41 4.14 2.06
CA TRP A 224 -7.47 4.51 0.65
C TRP A 224 -8.85 5.08 0.30
N GLY A 225 -8.91 5.87 -0.77
CA GLY A 225 -10.13 6.55 -1.19
C GLY A 225 -10.19 6.76 -2.70
N LEU A 226 -11.36 6.52 -3.30
CA LEU A 226 -11.70 6.79 -4.69
C LEU A 226 -12.64 7.99 -4.75
N TYR A 227 -12.16 9.11 -5.27
CA TYR A 227 -12.82 10.41 -5.20
C TYR A 227 -12.74 11.19 -6.51
N HIS A 228 -13.51 12.26 -6.58
CA HIS A 228 -13.53 13.16 -7.72
C HIS A 228 -12.41 14.18 -7.61
N SER A 229 -11.65 14.32 -8.70
CA SER A 229 -10.48 15.19 -8.80
C SER A 229 -10.76 16.54 -9.44
#